data_AF-A0A8T3QHU0-F1
#
_entry.id   AF-A0A8T3QHU0-F1
#
_cell.length_a   1.000
_cell.length_b   1.000
_cell.length_c   1.000
_cell.angle_alpha   90.00
_cell.angle_beta   90.00
_cell.angle_gamma   90.00
#
_symmetry.space_group_name_H-M   'P 1'
#
loop_
_entity.id
_entity.type
_entity.pdbx_description
1 polymer ?
#
loop_
_entity_poly.entity_id
_entity_poly.type
_entity_poly.pdbx_seq_one_letter_code
_entity_poly.pdbx_strand_id
1 'polypeptide(L)'
;MTQRWRTLVLLYPVLDARYGSGLGRRRARRVMTRDERTAVSAVIERLPGTIAQWSDGLATLDPLDVVEVRRPLGSLSSSGGGRWWVGPREIKPELTEVVATGARYDSLFVLWPADPAVPQCGWGCTVGPSEATNGAGFSSISTDHWRTLATDPDPAQGYVHEWLHQVEAVYRSLGLSEAELPNLHEAGSFTSTRDPAQAPFGRSYAEYHDGGAQTWSPWYGDWMTGRLAPKVRATGLLAAEPIGLTAKRWERRTGS
;
A
#
# COMPACT_ATOMS: atom_id res chain seq x y z
N MET A 1 2.84 20.42 -8.98
CA MET A 1 1.41 20.37 -8.58
C MET A 1 1.18 19.19 -7.64
N THR A 2 0.43 19.33 -6.54
CA THR A 2 0.11 18.20 -5.63
C THR A 2 -0.92 17.26 -6.24
N GLN A 3 -0.62 15.96 -6.26
CA GLN A 3 -1.50 14.91 -6.78
C GLN A 3 -2.45 14.41 -5.70
N ARG A 4 -3.75 14.59 -5.91
CA ARG A 4 -4.78 14.13 -4.98
C ARG A 4 -5.18 12.69 -5.30
N TRP A 5 -5.23 11.84 -4.27
CA TRP A 5 -5.65 10.45 -4.33
C TRP A 5 -6.89 10.26 -3.47
N ARG A 6 -8.04 10.18 -4.13
CA ARG A 6 -9.31 9.91 -3.48
C ARG A 6 -9.28 8.47 -3.00
N THR A 7 -9.31 8.24 -1.70
CA THR A 7 -9.10 6.91 -1.12
C THR A 7 -10.29 6.45 -0.31
N LEU A 8 -10.74 5.21 -0.53
CA LEU A 8 -11.78 4.58 0.27
C LEU A 8 -11.17 3.45 1.10
N VAL A 9 -11.47 3.44 2.39
CA VAL A 9 -11.18 2.33 3.29
C VAL A 9 -12.47 1.59 3.60
N LEU A 10 -12.51 0.30 3.27
CA LEU A 10 -13.55 -0.62 3.72
C LEU A 10 -13.00 -1.45 4.88
N LEU A 11 -13.47 -1.17 6.09
CA LEU A 11 -13.09 -1.90 7.29
C LEU A 11 -14.13 -2.98 7.58
N TYR A 12 -13.77 -4.25 7.39
CA TYR A 12 -14.61 -5.41 7.70
C TYR A 12 -14.27 -5.96 9.07
N PRO A 13 -15.08 -5.72 10.12
CA PRO A 13 -14.76 -6.19 11.46
C PRO A 13 -15.00 -7.69 11.68
N VAL A 14 -15.69 -8.37 10.75
CA VAL A 14 -16.08 -9.79 10.90
C VAL A 14 -15.74 -10.57 9.64
N LEU A 15 -14.97 -11.63 9.85
CA LEU A 15 -14.73 -12.71 8.89
C LEU A 15 -15.60 -13.91 9.27
N ASP A 16 -16.44 -14.38 8.36
CA ASP A 16 -17.11 -15.68 8.43
C ASP A 16 -17.11 -16.32 7.03
N ALA A 17 -15.91 -16.57 6.53
CA ALA A 17 -15.68 -16.84 5.13
C ALA A 17 -15.43 -18.31 4.85
N ARG A 18 -15.97 -18.77 3.71
CA ARG A 18 -15.55 -20.05 3.12
C ARG A 18 -14.43 -19.83 2.12
N TYR A 19 -13.45 -20.73 2.13
CA TYR A 19 -12.31 -20.74 1.21
C TYR A 19 -11.94 -22.19 0.84
N GLY A 20 -11.10 -22.40 -0.18
CA GLY A 20 -10.88 -23.73 -0.76
C GLY A 20 -11.90 -24.10 -1.84
N SER A 21 -11.68 -25.25 -2.49
CA SER A 21 -12.54 -25.79 -3.55
C SER A 21 -12.94 -27.24 -3.26
N GLY A 22 -14.10 -27.64 -3.77
CA GLY A 22 -14.62 -29.01 -3.65
C GLY A 22 -14.66 -29.53 -2.21
N LEU A 23 -14.19 -30.76 -2.02
CA LEU A 23 -14.10 -31.42 -0.71
C LEU A 23 -13.08 -30.77 0.24
N GLY A 24 -12.18 -29.93 -0.26
CA GLY A 24 -11.19 -29.19 0.52
C GLY A 24 -11.69 -27.84 1.04
N ARG A 25 -13.00 -27.55 0.95
CA ARG A 25 -13.56 -26.28 1.39
C ARG A 25 -13.50 -26.16 2.91
N ARG A 26 -12.86 -25.09 3.38
CA ARG A 26 -12.69 -24.73 4.79
C ARG A 26 -13.51 -23.49 5.12
N ARG A 27 -13.64 -23.21 6.41
CA ARG A 27 -14.30 -22.02 6.93
C ARG A 27 -13.37 -21.34 7.92
N ALA A 28 -13.20 -20.04 7.76
CA ALA A 28 -12.45 -19.18 8.65
C ALA A 28 -13.42 -18.26 9.39
N ARG A 29 -13.21 -18.06 10.68
CA ARG A 29 -14.07 -17.20 11.50
C ARG A 29 -13.24 -16.36 12.45
N ARG A 30 -13.39 -15.05 12.35
CA ARG A 30 -12.72 -14.12 13.25
C ARG A 30 -13.51 -12.82 13.38
N VAL A 31 -13.47 -12.23 14.56
CA VAL A 31 -14.01 -10.90 14.83
C VAL A 31 -12.86 -10.04 15.33
N MET A 32 -12.72 -8.83 14.77
CA MET A 32 -11.75 -7.86 15.28
C MET A 32 -12.06 -7.52 16.72
N THR A 33 -11.04 -7.53 17.58
CA THR A 33 -11.18 -7.04 18.96
C THR A 33 -11.32 -5.52 18.97
N ARG A 34 -11.76 -4.95 20.10
CA ARG A 34 -11.81 -3.49 20.28
C ARG A 34 -10.41 -2.86 20.11
N ASP A 35 -9.38 -3.48 20.68
CA ASP A 35 -8.01 -2.98 20.62
C ASP A 35 -7.45 -3.02 19.19
N GLU A 36 -7.73 -4.11 18.47
CA GLU A 36 -7.38 -4.24 17.05
C GLU A 36 -8.00 -3.14 16.21
N ARG A 37 -9.31 -2.89 16.35
CA ARG A 37 -9.99 -1.80 15.66
C ARG A 37 -9.37 -0.44 16.00
N THR A 38 -9.07 -0.22 17.28
CA THR A 38 -8.50 1.04 17.75
C THR A 38 -7.11 1.27 17.15
N ALA A 39 -6.26 0.24 17.14
CA ALA A 39 -4.92 0.31 16.56
C ALA A 39 -4.97 0.56 15.04
N VAL A 40 -5.85 -0.15 14.32
CA VAL A 40 -5.99 0.00 12.86
C VAL A 40 -6.57 1.38 12.50
N SER A 41 -7.61 1.84 13.18
CA SER A 41 -8.18 3.18 12.96
C SER A 41 -7.17 4.28 13.22
N ALA A 42 -6.35 4.16 14.28
CA ALA A 42 -5.31 5.13 14.58
C ALA A 42 -4.24 5.21 13.47
N VAL A 43 -3.97 4.12 12.75
CA VAL A 43 -3.09 4.15 11.57
C VAL A 43 -3.80 4.80 10.38
N ILE A 44 -5.05 4.42 10.08
CA ILE A 44 -5.83 5.00 8.98
C ILE A 44 -5.89 6.54 9.11
N GLU A 45 -6.20 7.05 10.30
CA GLU A 45 -6.29 8.49 10.58
C GLU A 45 -4.99 9.24 10.30
N ARG A 46 -3.83 8.58 10.45
CA ARG A 46 -2.51 9.17 10.20
C ARG A 46 -2.11 9.14 8.73
N LEU A 47 -2.66 8.23 7.91
CA LEU A 47 -2.22 8.00 6.53
C LEU A 47 -2.16 9.27 5.67
N PRO A 48 -3.15 10.18 5.66
CA PRO A 48 -3.06 11.39 4.84
C PRO A 48 -1.85 12.25 5.19
N GLY A 49 -1.57 12.41 6.50
CA GLY A 49 -0.41 13.15 7.00
C GLY A 49 0.90 12.46 6.65
N THR A 50 0.97 11.14 6.80
CA THR A 50 2.14 10.34 6.42
C THR A 50 2.46 10.45 4.93
N ILE A 51 1.47 10.28 4.05
CA ILE A 51 1.65 10.41 2.60
C ILE A 51 2.08 11.82 2.22
N ALA A 52 1.44 12.85 2.78
CA ALA A 52 1.83 14.24 2.53
C ALA A 52 3.26 14.53 2.99
N GLN A 53 3.64 14.03 4.17
CA GLN A 53 4.99 14.22 4.72
C GLN A 53 6.04 13.50 3.88
N TRP A 54 5.87 12.20 3.63
CA TRP A 54 6.89 11.38 2.97
C TRP A 54 7.03 11.72 1.48
N SER A 55 5.98 12.24 0.85
CA SER A 55 6.05 12.72 -0.54
C SER A 55 6.50 14.18 -0.69
N ASP A 56 6.90 14.86 0.39
CA ASP A 56 7.17 16.31 0.40
C ASP A 56 6.01 17.15 -0.19
N GLY A 57 4.77 16.74 0.09
CA GLY A 57 3.55 17.39 -0.39
C GLY A 57 3.25 17.17 -1.88
N LEU A 58 3.97 16.26 -2.55
CA LEU A 58 3.71 15.91 -3.95
C LEU A 58 2.44 15.06 -4.10
N ALA A 59 2.02 14.35 -3.06
CA ALA A 59 0.78 13.58 -3.04
C ALA A 59 -0.01 13.77 -1.74
N THR A 60 -1.33 13.65 -1.81
CA THR A 60 -2.22 13.65 -0.65
C THR A 60 -3.32 12.58 -0.80
N LEU A 61 -3.75 12.01 0.32
CA LEU A 61 -4.98 11.21 0.36
C LEU A 61 -6.15 12.15 0.72
N ASP A 62 -6.87 12.64 -0.28
CA ASP A 62 -7.94 13.61 -0.09
C ASP A 62 -9.06 13.49 -1.16
N PRO A 63 -10.29 13.09 -0.78
CA PRO A 63 -10.68 12.66 0.57
C PRO A 63 -10.09 11.28 0.91
N LEU A 64 -10.02 10.99 2.22
CA LEU A 64 -9.90 9.64 2.76
C LEU A 64 -11.23 9.28 3.44
N ASP A 65 -12.06 8.52 2.75
CA ASP A 65 -13.36 8.08 3.25
C ASP A 65 -13.24 6.71 3.91
N VAL A 66 -13.82 6.54 5.09
CA VAL A 66 -13.76 5.28 5.86
C VAL A 66 -15.16 4.75 6.09
N VAL A 67 -15.41 3.52 5.64
CA VAL A 67 -16.68 2.81 5.83
C VAL A 67 -16.42 1.54 6.65
N GLU A 68 -16.97 1.51 7.86
CA GLU A 68 -17.05 0.27 8.62
C GLU A 68 -18.21 -0.58 8.09
N VAL A 69 -17.87 -1.73 7.50
CA VAL A 69 -18.82 -2.61 6.82
C VAL A 69 -19.47 -3.54 7.83
N ARG A 70 -20.79 -3.45 8.00
CA ARG A 70 -21.53 -4.29 8.95
C ARG A 70 -21.67 -5.74 8.49
N ARG A 71 -21.65 -5.97 7.19
CA ARG A 71 -21.79 -7.30 6.59
C ARG A 71 -20.51 -8.12 6.81
N PRO A 72 -20.60 -9.35 7.36
CA PRO A 72 -19.45 -10.23 7.42
C PRO A 72 -18.93 -10.63 6.04
N LEU A 73 -17.62 -10.82 5.92
CA LEU A 73 -17.02 -11.43 4.74
C LEU A 73 -17.40 -12.91 4.66
N GLY A 74 -18.11 -13.30 3.59
CA GLY A 74 -18.66 -14.65 3.42
C GLY A 74 -17.82 -15.61 2.57
N SER A 75 -16.82 -15.10 1.85
CA SER A 75 -15.90 -15.88 1.01
C SER A 75 -14.52 -15.24 0.96
N LEU A 76 -13.53 -16.02 0.52
CA LEU A 76 -12.22 -15.52 0.11
C LEU A 76 -11.96 -15.92 -1.35
N SER A 77 -11.26 -15.08 -2.08
CA SER A 77 -10.75 -15.37 -3.42
C SER A 77 -9.42 -16.12 -3.32
N SER A 78 -9.11 -16.97 -4.31
CA SER A 78 -7.76 -17.53 -4.43
C SER A 78 -6.85 -16.49 -5.07
N SER A 79 -5.63 -16.36 -4.56
CA SER A 79 -4.55 -15.57 -5.18
C SER A 79 -3.55 -16.45 -5.94
N GLY A 80 -3.86 -17.72 -6.17
CA GLY A 80 -2.91 -18.72 -6.69
C GLY A 80 -2.04 -19.37 -5.61
N GLY A 81 -1.38 -20.47 -5.94
CA GLY A 81 -0.43 -21.15 -5.04
C GLY A 81 -1.03 -21.65 -3.72
N GLY A 82 -2.34 -21.93 -3.69
CA GLY A 82 -3.05 -22.35 -2.47
C GLY A 82 -3.31 -21.22 -1.45
N ARG A 83 -3.05 -19.96 -1.82
CA ARG A 83 -3.24 -18.77 -0.98
C ARG A 83 -4.59 -18.09 -1.23
N TRP A 84 -5.06 -17.36 -0.23
CA TRP A 84 -6.39 -16.75 -0.18
C TRP A 84 -6.35 -15.32 0.36
N TRP A 85 -7.31 -14.52 -0.07
CA TRP A 85 -7.41 -13.10 0.27
C TRP A 85 -8.84 -12.58 0.07
N VAL A 86 -9.11 -11.37 0.53
CA VAL A 86 -10.36 -10.67 0.21
C VAL A 86 -10.16 -9.96 -1.13
N GLY A 87 -10.71 -10.53 -2.20
CA GLY A 87 -10.57 -9.94 -3.53
C GLY A 87 -11.69 -8.94 -3.86
N PRO A 88 -11.59 -8.24 -5.00
CA PRO A 88 -12.62 -7.27 -5.45
C PRO A 88 -14.04 -7.84 -5.51
N ARG A 89 -14.19 -9.15 -5.76
CA ARG A 89 -15.49 -9.82 -5.78
C ARG A 89 -16.20 -9.76 -4.42
N GLU A 90 -15.45 -9.91 -3.33
CA GLU A 90 -16.01 -10.00 -1.97
C GLU A 90 -16.59 -8.67 -1.47
N ILE A 91 -16.11 -7.54 -2.01
CA ILE A 91 -16.48 -6.17 -1.62
C ILE A 91 -17.39 -5.48 -2.64
N LYS A 92 -17.77 -6.19 -3.71
CA LYS A 92 -18.62 -5.66 -4.78
C LYS A 92 -19.93 -5.03 -4.27
N PRO A 93 -20.65 -5.59 -3.27
CA PRO A 93 -21.87 -4.95 -2.76
C PRO A 93 -21.64 -3.53 -2.26
N GLU A 94 -20.64 -3.33 -1.40
CA GLU A 94 -20.29 -2.04 -0.79
C GLU A 94 -19.77 -1.07 -1.85
N LEU A 95 -18.93 -1.57 -2.76
CA LEU A 95 -18.41 -0.74 -3.85
C LEU A 95 -19.53 -0.29 -4.81
N THR A 96 -20.54 -1.13 -5.04
CA THR A 96 -21.71 -0.77 -5.86
C THR A 96 -22.52 0.34 -5.21
N GLU A 97 -22.77 0.25 -3.90
CA GLU A 97 -23.46 1.30 -3.13
C GLU A 97 -22.69 2.63 -3.18
N VAL A 98 -21.37 2.58 -2.99
CA VAL A 98 -20.50 3.75 -3.06
C VAL A 98 -20.54 4.38 -4.45
N VAL A 99 -20.41 3.60 -5.52
CA VAL A 99 -20.45 4.11 -6.90
C VAL A 99 -21.82 4.69 -7.26
N ALA A 100 -22.91 4.16 -6.71
CA ALA A 100 -24.26 4.68 -6.91
C ALA A 100 -24.44 6.10 -6.35
N THR A 101 -23.61 6.54 -5.40
CA THR A 101 -23.58 7.94 -4.93
C THR A 101 -22.92 8.90 -5.91
N GLY A 102 -22.31 8.41 -6.99
CA GLY A 102 -21.48 9.18 -7.91
C GLY A 102 -20.02 9.32 -7.47
N ALA A 103 -19.66 8.82 -6.29
CA ALA A 103 -18.28 8.83 -5.81
C ALA A 103 -17.34 8.02 -6.74
N ARG A 104 -16.10 8.51 -6.85
CA ARG A 104 -14.99 7.86 -7.54
C ARG A 104 -13.76 7.91 -6.65
N TYR A 105 -12.99 6.83 -6.68
CA TYR A 105 -11.78 6.66 -5.88
C TYR A 105 -10.64 6.19 -6.78
N ASP A 106 -9.44 6.63 -6.43
CA ASP A 106 -8.19 6.21 -7.06
C ASP A 106 -7.60 4.99 -6.37
N SER A 107 -7.88 4.84 -5.07
CA SER A 107 -7.32 3.81 -4.21
C SER A 107 -8.36 3.23 -3.27
N LEU A 108 -8.32 1.91 -3.12
CA LEU A 108 -9.12 1.15 -2.15
C LEU A 108 -8.20 0.42 -1.17
N PHE A 109 -8.48 0.58 0.12
CA PHE A 109 -7.97 -0.30 1.17
C PHE A 109 -9.11 -1.17 1.70
N VAL A 110 -8.94 -2.48 1.70
CA VAL A 110 -9.86 -3.43 2.33
C VAL A 110 -9.17 -4.08 3.51
N LEU A 111 -9.62 -3.74 4.71
CA LEU A 111 -9.03 -4.20 5.96
C LEU A 111 -9.91 -5.27 6.60
N TRP A 112 -9.32 -6.40 6.99
CA TRP A 112 -10.09 -7.55 7.47
C TRP A 112 -9.34 -8.41 8.50
N PRO A 113 -10.04 -9.04 9.47
CA PRO A 113 -9.40 -9.87 10.48
C PRO A 113 -9.10 -11.25 9.90
N ALA A 114 -7.86 -11.48 9.47
CA ALA A 114 -7.44 -12.78 9.00
C ALA A 114 -7.43 -13.83 10.14
N ASP A 115 -7.97 -15.00 9.85
CA ASP A 115 -7.80 -16.19 10.69
C ASP A 115 -6.39 -16.77 10.43
N PRO A 116 -5.57 -17.03 11.47
CA PRO A 116 -4.20 -17.55 11.30
C PRO A 116 -4.11 -18.86 10.51
N ALA A 117 -5.20 -19.64 10.42
CA ALA A 117 -5.25 -20.89 9.65
C ALA A 117 -5.47 -20.67 8.14
N VAL A 118 -5.75 -19.44 7.71
CA VAL A 118 -5.88 -19.09 6.29
C VAL A 118 -4.48 -18.81 5.73
N PRO A 119 -4.00 -19.58 4.74
CA PRO A 119 -2.75 -19.24 4.06
C PRO A 119 -2.99 -18.00 3.19
N GLN A 120 -2.47 -16.86 3.64
CA GLN A 120 -2.68 -15.57 3.00
C GLN A 120 -1.71 -15.37 1.82
N CYS A 121 -2.09 -14.50 0.88
CA CYS A 121 -1.21 -14.01 -0.20
C CYS A 121 0.07 -13.33 0.34
N GLY A 122 -0.06 -12.67 1.48
CA GLY A 122 0.90 -11.84 2.22
C GLY A 122 0.14 -11.13 3.34
N TRP A 123 0.79 -10.23 4.09
CA TRP A 123 0.10 -9.34 5.02
C TRP A 123 -0.85 -8.39 4.27
N GLY A 124 -0.35 -7.80 3.19
CA GLY A 124 -1.14 -7.13 2.16
C GLY A 124 -1.00 -7.84 0.82
N CYS A 125 -1.97 -7.62 -0.06
CA CYS A 125 -1.84 -7.91 -1.47
C CYS A 125 -2.56 -6.84 -2.27
N THR A 126 -1.83 -6.29 -3.22
CA THR A 126 -2.26 -5.18 -4.02
C THR A 126 -2.33 -5.54 -5.49
N VAL A 127 -3.38 -5.03 -6.15
CA VAL A 127 -3.52 -5.03 -7.60
C VAL A 127 -3.77 -3.61 -8.09
N GLY A 128 -3.32 -3.32 -9.31
CA GLY A 128 -3.55 -2.02 -9.94
C GLY A 128 -5.03 -1.78 -10.30
N PRO A 129 -5.33 -0.59 -10.83
CA PRO A 129 -6.64 -0.23 -11.38
C PRO A 129 -7.26 -1.30 -12.27
N SER A 130 -8.55 -1.59 -12.07
CA SER A 130 -9.29 -2.55 -12.89
C SER A 130 -10.79 -2.24 -12.95
N GLU A 131 -11.51 -2.83 -13.89
CA GLU A 131 -12.97 -2.74 -13.94
C GLU A 131 -13.63 -3.31 -12.67
N ALA A 132 -13.07 -4.38 -12.09
CA ALA A 132 -13.59 -5.01 -10.88
C ALA A 132 -13.58 -4.07 -9.65
N THR A 133 -12.79 -2.99 -9.73
CA THR A 133 -12.61 -1.97 -8.69
C THR A 133 -13.05 -0.58 -9.16
N ASN A 134 -13.81 -0.50 -10.27
CA ASN A 134 -14.26 0.74 -10.90
C ASN A 134 -13.12 1.74 -11.21
N GLY A 135 -11.97 1.22 -11.62
CA GLY A 135 -10.79 2.00 -11.99
C GLY A 135 -9.87 2.37 -10.82
N ALA A 136 -10.19 1.98 -9.58
CA ALA A 136 -9.33 2.22 -8.43
C ALA A 136 -8.26 1.12 -8.29
N GLY A 137 -7.07 1.46 -7.81
CA GLY A 137 -6.15 0.46 -7.24
C GLY A 137 -6.76 -0.21 -6.01
N PHE A 138 -6.29 -1.41 -5.68
CA PHE A 138 -6.91 -2.22 -4.63
C PHE A 138 -5.87 -2.94 -3.79
N SER A 139 -5.90 -2.69 -2.48
CA SER A 139 -5.10 -3.40 -1.48
C SER A 139 -6.01 -4.14 -0.50
N SER A 140 -5.84 -5.45 -0.37
CA SER A 140 -6.44 -6.24 0.71
C SER A 140 -5.39 -6.48 1.78
N ILE A 141 -5.63 -5.97 2.99
CA ILE A 141 -4.68 -5.96 4.09
C ILE A 141 -5.30 -6.66 5.29
N SER A 142 -4.61 -7.65 5.83
CA SER A 142 -5.04 -8.31 7.05
C SER A 142 -4.62 -7.52 8.30
N THR A 143 -5.47 -7.56 9.30
CA THR A 143 -5.24 -6.84 10.57
C THR A 143 -4.68 -7.75 11.67
N ASP A 144 -4.31 -8.99 11.36
CA ASP A 144 -3.72 -9.95 12.31
C ASP A 144 -2.42 -9.45 12.96
N HIS A 145 -1.65 -8.58 12.29
CA HIS A 145 -0.43 -7.97 12.81
C HIS A 145 -0.65 -6.71 13.68
N TRP A 146 -1.89 -6.36 14.04
CA TRP A 146 -2.19 -5.10 14.73
C TRP A 146 -1.38 -4.85 16.02
N ARG A 147 -0.92 -5.92 16.70
CA ARG A 147 -0.11 -5.79 17.93
C ARG A 147 1.26 -5.18 17.68
N THR A 148 1.87 -5.41 16.51
CA THR A 148 3.18 -4.84 16.19
C THR A 148 3.07 -3.36 15.85
N LEU A 149 1.90 -2.89 15.40
CA LEU A 149 1.67 -1.46 15.11
C LEU A 149 1.88 -0.56 16.32
N ALA A 150 1.71 -1.08 17.55
CA ALA A 150 1.91 -0.30 18.77
C ALA A 150 3.39 -0.03 19.07
N THR A 151 4.30 -0.84 18.53
CA THR A 151 5.75 -0.78 18.78
C THR A 151 6.57 -0.47 17.53
N ASP A 152 5.94 -0.46 16.35
CA ASP A 152 6.57 -0.10 15.09
C ASP A 152 6.93 1.41 15.13
N PRO A 153 8.17 1.80 14.81
CA PRO A 153 8.55 3.21 14.73
C PRO A 153 7.73 4.01 13.71
N ASP A 154 7.28 3.36 12.63
CA ASP A 154 6.49 3.94 11.54
C ASP A 154 5.29 3.04 11.22
N PRO A 155 4.23 2.98 12.06
CA PRO A 155 3.16 2.00 11.93
C PRO A 155 2.32 2.12 10.64
N ALA A 156 2.42 3.25 9.94
CA ALA A 156 1.81 3.47 8.63
C ALA A 156 2.59 2.83 7.47
N GLN A 157 3.85 2.42 7.68
CA GLN A 157 4.76 2.04 6.58
C GLN A 157 4.24 0.90 5.71
N GLY A 158 3.57 -0.09 6.31
CA GLY A 158 2.94 -1.18 5.55
C GLY A 158 1.77 -0.69 4.67
N TYR A 159 0.94 0.21 5.18
CA TYR A 159 -0.18 0.76 4.42
C TYR A 159 0.32 1.67 3.27
N VAL A 160 1.38 2.44 3.53
CA VAL A 160 2.05 3.21 2.49
C VAL A 160 2.64 2.29 1.43
N HIS A 161 3.28 1.19 1.82
CA HIS A 161 3.80 0.17 0.89
C HIS A 161 2.71 -0.34 -0.05
N GLU A 162 1.58 -0.76 0.50
CA GLU A 162 0.46 -1.28 -0.30
C GLU A 162 -0.15 -0.22 -1.22
N TRP A 163 -0.27 1.04 -0.76
CA TRP A 163 -0.69 2.14 -1.63
C TRP A 163 0.33 2.41 -2.74
N LEU A 164 1.63 2.35 -2.45
CA LEU A 164 2.68 2.57 -3.45
C LEU A 164 2.67 1.50 -4.56
N HIS A 165 2.23 0.28 -4.30
CA HIS A 165 1.95 -0.69 -5.37
C HIS A 165 0.85 -0.21 -6.33
N GLN A 166 -0.20 0.43 -5.81
CA GLN A 166 -1.25 1.01 -6.65
C GLN A 166 -0.72 2.19 -7.45
N VAL A 167 0.07 3.07 -6.81
CA VAL A 167 0.73 4.20 -7.45
C VAL A 167 1.67 3.73 -8.56
N GLU A 168 2.50 2.72 -8.28
CA GLU A 168 3.38 2.10 -9.26
C GLU A 168 2.56 1.63 -10.47
N ALA A 169 1.50 0.84 -10.26
CA ALA A 169 0.66 0.35 -11.36
C ALA A 169 0.08 1.49 -12.22
N VAL A 170 -0.39 2.59 -11.59
CA VAL A 170 -0.88 3.77 -12.31
C VAL A 170 0.22 4.38 -13.17
N TYR A 171 1.38 4.70 -12.59
CA TYR A 171 2.45 5.37 -13.33
C TYR A 171 3.13 4.47 -14.38
N ARG A 172 3.15 3.15 -14.17
CA ARG A 172 3.53 2.18 -15.22
C ARG A 172 2.60 2.27 -16.42
N SER A 173 1.29 2.36 -16.19
CA SER A 173 0.31 2.50 -17.28
C SER A 173 0.43 3.84 -18.03
N LEU A 174 1.02 4.86 -17.37
CA LEU A 174 1.40 6.15 -17.97
C LEU A 174 2.79 6.13 -18.63
N GLY A 175 3.41 4.95 -18.79
CA GLY A 175 4.64 4.74 -19.54
C GLY A 175 5.94 5.02 -18.77
N LEU A 176 5.93 5.07 -17.43
CA LEU A 176 7.18 5.11 -16.66
C LEU A 176 7.89 3.76 -16.69
N SER A 177 9.15 3.77 -17.13
CA SER A 177 10.00 2.58 -17.18
C SER A 177 10.56 2.19 -15.81
N GLU A 178 11.04 0.94 -15.66
CA GLU A 178 11.71 0.47 -14.43
C GLU A 178 12.97 1.27 -14.09
N ALA A 179 13.64 1.82 -15.11
CA ALA A 179 14.78 2.71 -14.91
C ALA A 179 14.39 4.06 -14.30
N GLU A 180 13.20 4.58 -14.61
CA GLU A 180 12.70 5.84 -14.07
C GLU A 180 12.06 5.67 -12.68
N LEU A 181 11.33 4.58 -12.50
CA LEU A 181 10.62 4.23 -11.28
C LEU A 181 10.95 2.76 -11.00
N PRO A 182 11.82 2.42 -10.05
CA PRO A 182 12.19 1.03 -9.80
C PRO A 182 11.07 0.29 -9.06
N ASN A 183 11.09 -1.03 -9.11
CA ASN A 183 10.13 -1.86 -8.38
C ASN A 183 10.24 -1.59 -6.87
N LEU A 184 9.09 -1.50 -6.20
CA LEU A 184 9.03 -1.15 -4.77
C LEU A 184 9.84 -2.10 -3.86
N HIS A 185 10.05 -3.36 -4.28
CA HIS A 185 10.80 -4.37 -3.54
C HIS A 185 12.32 -4.33 -3.79
N GLU A 186 12.83 -3.45 -4.65
CA GLU A 186 14.26 -3.37 -4.99
C GLU A 186 15.09 -2.49 -4.04
N ALA A 187 14.59 -2.20 -2.84
CA ALA A 187 15.21 -1.28 -1.90
C ALA A 187 16.70 -1.60 -1.57
N GLY A 188 17.14 -2.85 -1.72
CA GLY A 188 18.55 -3.24 -1.55
C GLY A 188 19.50 -2.79 -2.67
N SER A 189 18.96 -2.47 -3.84
CA SER A 189 19.72 -2.02 -5.03
C SER A 189 19.96 -0.51 -5.07
N PHE A 190 19.34 0.24 -4.15
CA PHE A 190 19.34 1.71 -4.15
C PHE A 190 19.85 2.29 -2.84
N THR A 191 20.34 3.52 -2.91
CA THR A 191 20.69 4.41 -1.80
C THR A 191 20.04 5.78 -2.00
N SER A 192 20.14 6.64 -1.00
CA SER A 192 19.55 7.98 -0.99
C SER A 192 20.48 9.01 -1.64
N THR A 193 19.89 9.95 -2.40
CA THR A 193 20.58 11.17 -2.86
C THR A 193 20.35 12.37 -1.94
N ARG A 194 19.78 12.15 -0.74
CA ARG A 194 19.62 13.22 0.28
C ARG A 194 20.98 13.71 0.79
N ASP A 195 20.91 14.79 1.57
CA ASP A 195 22.08 15.36 2.26
C ASP A 195 22.87 14.25 2.98
N PRO A 196 24.22 14.21 2.85
CA PRO A 196 25.05 13.23 3.54
C PRO A 196 24.86 13.12 5.05
N ALA A 197 24.35 14.15 5.70
CA ALA A 197 24.02 14.16 7.12
C ALA A 197 22.70 13.42 7.44
N GLN A 198 21.91 13.05 6.44
CA GLN A 198 20.61 12.39 6.61
C GLN A 198 20.71 10.88 6.35
N ALA A 199 20.16 10.08 7.27
CA ALA A 199 20.03 8.65 7.05
C ALA A 199 19.04 8.34 5.90
N PRO A 200 19.30 7.33 5.05
CA PRO A 200 20.35 6.31 5.15
C PRO A 200 21.55 6.59 4.24
N PHE A 201 22.08 7.82 4.18
CA PHE A 201 23.22 8.14 3.31
C PHE A 201 24.38 7.15 3.49
N GLY A 202 24.95 6.71 2.37
CA GLY A 202 26.07 5.76 2.34
C GLY A 202 25.68 4.30 2.59
N ARG A 203 24.39 3.99 2.79
CA ARG A 203 23.86 2.62 2.94
C ARG A 203 22.73 2.40 1.94
N SER A 204 22.52 1.15 1.54
CA SER A 204 21.27 0.77 0.91
C SER A 204 20.13 0.81 1.93
N TYR A 205 18.89 0.91 1.45
CA TYR A 205 17.74 0.92 2.34
C TYR A 205 17.57 -0.41 3.08
N ALA A 206 17.89 -1.54 2.43
CA ALA A 206 17.92 -2.85 3.10
C ALA A 206 18.95 -2.88 4.22
N GLU A 207 20.19 -2.41 3.96
CA GLU A 207 21.21 -2.33 5.02
C GLU A 207 20.76 -1.43 6.17
N TYR A 208 20.13 -0.29 5.88
CA TYR A 208 19.63 0.62 6.91
C TYR A 208 18.54 -0.02 7.78
N HIS A 209 17.55 -0.64 7.15
CA HIS A 209 16.48 -1.37 7.82
C HIS A 209 17.03 -2.50 8.71
N ASP A 210 17.85 -3.37 8.14
CA ASP A 210 18.37 -4.58 8.79
C ASP A 210 19.42 -4.27 9.86
N GLY A 211 20.11 -3.13 9.75
CA GLY A 211 21.09 -2.67 10.74
C GLY A 211 20.50 -1.86 11.89
N GLY A 212 19.23 -2.11 12.25
CA GLY A 212 18.62 -1.68 13.50
C GLY A 212 17.64 -0.52 13.42
N ALA A 213 17.49 0.13 12.26
CA ALA A 213 16.50 1.20 12.11
C ALA A 213 15.05 0.67 12.08
N GLN A 214 14.85 -0.56 11.60
CA GLN A 214 13.55 -1.25 11.57
C GLN A 214 12.44 -0.45 10.88
N THR A 215 12.81 0.39 9.90
CA THR A 215 11.86 1.21 9.13
C THR A 215 12.26 1.30 7.66
N TRP A 216 11.24 1.33 6.80
CA TRP A 216 11.32 1.60 5.37
C TRP A 216 10.89 3.02 5.00
N SER A 217 10.47 3.84 5.97
CA SER A 217 10.03 5.22 5.74
C SER A 217 11.00 6.03 4.85
N PRO A 218 12.32 5.98 5.06
CA PRO A 218 13.27 6.68 4.19
C PRO A 218 13.28 6.20 2.73
N TRP A 219 13.05 4.90 2.49
CA TRP A 219 12.93 4.33 1.14
C TRP A 219 11.70 4.87 0.44
N TYR A 220 10.55 4.82 1.12
CA TYR A 220 9.30 5.31 0.55
C TYR A 220 9.34 6.80 0.28
N GLY A 221 9.94 7.60 1.17
CA GLY A 221 10.09 9.03 0.95
C GLY A 221 10.93 9.35 -0.28
N ASP A 222 12.08 8.69 -0.44
CA ASP A 222 12.94 8.93 -1.60
C ASP A 222 12.34 8.38 -2.90
N TRP A 223 11.64 7.24 -2.83
CA TRP A 223 10.88 6.70 -3.96
C TRP A 223 9.77 7.65 -4.40
N MET A 224 9.07 8.31 -3.46
CA MET A 224 8.01 9.30 -3.75
C MET A 224 8.53 10.68 -4.16
N THR A 225 9.81 10.98 -3.98
CA THR A 225 10.40 12.30 -4.27
C THR A 225 11.44 12.28 -5.38
N GLY A 226 11.79 11.10 -5.89
CA GLY A 226 12.78 10.96 -6.96
C GLY A 226 14.23 11.06 -6.47
N ARG A 227 14.49 10.70 -5.21
CA ARG A 227 15.79 10.85 -4.54
C ARG A 227 16.55 9.53 -4.39
N LEU A 228 16.39 8.63 -5.36
CA LEU A 228 17.08 7.35 -5.38
C LEU A 228 18.33 7.43 -6.27
N ALA A 229 19.37 6.70 -5.86
CA ALA A 229 20.54 6.40 -6.69
C ALA A 229 20.85 4.90 -6.64
N PRO A 230 21.32 4.28 -7.74
CA PRO A 230 21.77 2.89 -7.71
C PRO A 230 22.96 2.72 -6.76
N LYS A 231 23.05 1.59 -6.08
CA LYS A 231 24.15 1.28 -5.14
C LYS A 231 25.53 1.17 -5.83
N VAL A 232 25.56 0.96 -7.15
CA VAL A 232 26.81 0.78 -7.91
C VAL A 232 27.67 2.04 -7.82
N ARG A 233 28.94 1.87 -7.44
CA ARG A 233 29.96 2.94 -7.41
C ARG A 233 30.11 3.56 -8.80
N ALA A 234 29.42 4.66 -9.07
CA ALA A 234 29.67 5.44 -10.27
C ALA A 234 31.01 6.17 -10.11
N THR A 235 32.08 5.54 -10.60
CA THR A 235 33.29 6.23 -11.04
C THR A 235 32.90 7.11 -12.23
N GLY A 236 32.58 8.38 -11.98
CA GLY A 236 32.31 9.36 -13.04
C GLY A 236 31.18 10.31 -12.69
N LEU A 237 31.55 11.55 -12.38
CA LEU A 237 30.68 12.70 -12.08
C LEU A 237 29.88 13.16 -13.31
N LEU A 238 28.90 12.38 -13.74
CA LEU A 238 27.74 12.93 -14.45
C LEU A 238 26.57 12.96 -13.48
N ALA A 239 25.86 14.09 -13.43
CA ALA A 239 24.65 14.21 -12.64
C ALA A 239 23.67 13.13 -13.12
N ALA A 240 23.49 12.08 -12.30
CA ALA A 240 22.56 11.01 -12.63
C ALA A 240 21.15 11.58 -12.68
N GLU A 241 20.39 11.19 -13.71
CA GLU A 241 18.96 11.49 -13.78
C GLU A 241 18.26 11.01 -12.49
N PRO A 242 17.34 11.81 -11.91
CA PRO A 242 16.61 11.40 -10.72
C PRO A 242 15.85 10.08 -10.93
N ILE A 243 15.84 9.20 -9.92
CA ILE A 243 15.13 7.91 -9.93
C ILE A 243 14.04 7.93 -8.85
N GLY A 244 12.82 7.51 -9.20
CA GLY A 244 11.60 7.60 -8.37
C GLY A 244 10.57 8.61 -8.90
N LEU A 245 9.52 8.93 -8.14
CA LEU A 245 8.48 9.87 -8.52
C LEU A 245 8.91 11.33 -8.27
N THR A 246 9.66 11.92 -9.20
CA THR A 246 9.91 13.37 -9.18
C THR A 246 8.62 14.17 -9.32
N ALA A 247 8.63 15.46 -8.97
CA ALA A 247 7.49 16.36 -9.19
C ALA A 247 6.98 16.33 -10.65
N LYS A 248 7.89 16.31 -11.63
CA LYS A 248 7.56 16.20 -13.06
C LYS A 248 6.91 14.84 -13.41
N ARG A 249 7.32 13.76 -12.74
CA ARG A 249 6.71 12.43 -12.94
C ARG A 249 5.32 12.37 -12.31
N TRP A 250 5.13 12.92 -11.11
CA TRP A 250 3.81 13.06 -10.50
C TRP A 250 2.81 13.76 -11.42
N GLU A 251 3.25 14.82 -12.10
CA GLU A 251 2.43 15.58 -13.05
C GLU A 251 1.93 14.77 -14.25
N ARG A 252 2.48 13.59 -14.57
CA ARG A 252 1.95 12.75 -15.66
C ARG A 252 0.52 12.24 -15.42
N ARG A 253 0.06 12.22 -14.17
CA ARG A 253 -1.30 11.78 -13.80
C ARG A 253 -2.37 12.85 -14.06
N THR A 254 -2.02 14.05 -14.53
CA THR A 254 -3.02 15.07 -14.85
C THR A 254 -3.89 14.63 -16.03
N GLY A 255 -5.14 14.25 -15.79
CA GLY A 255 -6.09 13.88 -16.84
C GLY A 255 -7.24 12.94 -16.47
N SER A 256 -7.35 12.49 -15.21
CA SER A 256 -8.45 11.63 -14.73
C SER A 256 -9.50 12.39 -13.93
#